data_AF-A0A919ZDH7-F1
#
_entry.id   AF-A0A919ZDH7-F1
#
_cell.length_a   1.000
_cell.length_b   1.000
_cell.length_c   1.000
_cell.angle_alpha   90.00
_cell.angle_beta   90.00
_cell.angle_gamma   90.00
#
_symmetry.space_group_name_H-M   'P 1'
#
loop_
_entity.id
_entity.type
_entity.pdbx_description
1 polymer ?
#
loop_
_entity_poly.entity_id
_entity_poly.type
_entity_poly.pdbx_seq_one_letter_code
_entity_poly.pdbx_strand_id
1 'polypeptide(L)'
;MRDLEKDLEICAAATKGLDTAGDGEVFTVYLDEDDGVVARFNREVDAAFFVDAATGWPEAIQRALDAEAKVDRLENELRMLQDSLNRRCMD
;
A
#
# COMPACT_ATOMS: atom_id res chain seq x y z
N MET A 1 -4.67 15.65 4.75
CA MET A 1 -3.79 14.47 4.79
C MET A 1 -4.56 13.32 4.17
N ARG A 2 -3.90 12.46 3.41
CA ARG A 2 -4.54 11.28 2.80
C ARG A 2 -4.78 10.23 3.89
N ASP A 3 -5.84 9.45 3.77
CA ASP A 3 -6.21 8.40 4.73
C ASP A 3 -5.65 7.06 4.24
N LEU A 4 -4.49 6.68 4.78
CA LEU A 4 -3.76 5.49 4.33
C LEU A 4 -4.45 4.18 4.74
N GLU A 5 -5.22 4.16 5.83
CA GLU A 5 -6.01 2.99 6.22
C GLU A 5 -7.11 2.75 5.19
N LYS A 6 -7.81 3.80 4.80
CA LYS A 6 -8.83 3.73 3.74
C LYS A 6 -8.22 3.39 2.37
N ASP A 7 -7.05 3.94 2.05
CA ASP A 7 -6.35 3.59 0.82
C ASP A 7 -5.94 2.11 0.80
N LEU A 8 -5.48 1.58 1.94
CA LEU A 8 -5.13 0.17 2.09
C LEU A 8 -6.33 -0.73 1.84
N GLU A 9 -7.49 -0.43 2.44
CA GLU A 9 -8.73 -1.19 2.22
C GLU A 9 -9.12 -1.22 0.74
N ILE A 10 -9.10 -0.06 0.07
CA ILE A 10 -9.44 0.05 -1.35
C ILE A 10 -8.46 -0.74 -2.20
N CYS A 11 -7.15 -0.57 -1.97
CA CYS A 11 -6.13 -1.26 -2.75
C CYS A 11 -6.21 -2.78 -2.52
N ALA A 12 -6.30 -3.25 -1.28
CA ALA A 12 -6.39 -4.68 -0.98
C ALA A 12 -7.62 -5.33 -1.63
N ALA A 13 -8.76 -4.63 -1.65
CA ALA A 13 -9.96 -5.09 -2.33
C ALA A 13 -9.79 -5.11 -3.86
N ALA A 14 -9.22 -4.04 -4.43
CA ALA A 14 -9.07 -3.90 -5.89
C ALA A 14 -8.00 -4.82 -6.49
N THR A 15 -7.06 -5.33 -5.68
CA THR A 15 -5.94 -6.14 -6.16
C THR A 15 -6.15 -7.64 -5.98
N LYS A 16 -7.16 -8.04 -5.20
CA LYS A 16 -7.45 -9.44 -4.94
C LYS A 16 -7.99 -10.10 -6.20
N GLY A 17 -7.32 -11.16 -6.66
CA GLY A 17 -7.73 -11.89 -7.86
C GLY A 17 -7.48 -11.13 -9.17
N LEU A 18 -6.54 -10.17 -9.17
CA LEU A 18 -6.05 -9.62 -10.44
C LEU A 18 -5.24 -10.67 -11.18
N ASP A 19 -5.61 -10.93 -12.42
CA ASP A 19 -4.85 -11.80 -13.32
C ASP A 19 -4.82 -11.24 -14.74
N THR A 20 -3.81 -11.65 -15.51
CA THR A 20 -3.67 -11.33 -16.93
C THR A 20 -4.15 -12.49 -17.79
N ALA A 21 -4.97 -12.21 -18.80
CA ALA A 21 -5.20 -13.14 -19.90
C ALA A 21 -5.00 -12.42 -21.24
N GLY A 22 -4.48 -13.14 -22.24
CA GLY A 22 -4.21 -12.60 -23.56
C GLY A 22 -4.51 -13.61 -24.66
N ASP A 23 -4.95 -13.10 -25.81
CA ASP A 23 -5.15 -13.86 -27.05
C ASP A 23 -4.02 -13.68 -28.07
N GLY A 24 -2.96 -12.94 -27.71
CA GLY A 24 -1.80 -12.65 -28.53
C GLY A 24 -1.82 -11.28 -29.23
N GLU A 25 -2.97 -10.61 -29.30
CA GLU A 25 -3.11 -9.25 -29.85
C GLU A 25 -3.42 -8.21 -28.77
N VAL A 26 -4.18 -8.59 -27.74
CA VAL A 26 -4.52 -7.72 -26.60
C VAL A 26 -4.37 -8.50 -25.29
N PHE A 27 -3.72 -7.88 -24.31
CA PHE A 27 -3.58 -8.40 -22.96
C PHE A 27 -4.58 -7.67 -22.05
N THR A 28 -5.46 -8.43 -21.42
CA THR A 28 -6.53 -7.89 -20.58
C THR A 28 -6.30 -8.31 -19.14
N VAL A 29 -6.45 -7.36 -18.23
CA VAL A 29 -6.40 -7.59 -16.79
C VAL A 29 -7.83 -7.68 -16.27
N TYR A 30 -8.12 -8.75 -15.52
CA TYR A 30 -9.45 -9.04 -14.99
C TYR A 30 -9.44 -9.10 -13.47
N LEU A 31 -10.61 -8.88 -12.88
CA LEU A 31 -10.93 -9.34 -11.53
C LEU A 31 -11.56 -10.73 -11.64
N ASP A 32 -10.85 -11.76 -11.16
CA ASP A 32 -11.21 -13.18 -11.24
C ASP A 32 -12.62 -13.48 -10.67
N GLU A 33 -13.11 -12.67 -9.72
CA GLU A 33 -14.42 -12.90 -9.08
C GLU A 33 -15.63 -12.44 -9.93
N ASP A 34 -15.46 -11.56 -10.93
CA ASP A 34 -16.57 -10.92 -11.65
C ASP A 34 -16.43 -10.93 -13.20
N ASP A 35 -15.38 -11.54 -13.76
CA ASP A 35 -14.98 -11.40 -15.19
C ASP A 35 -14.87 -9.93 -15.64
N GLY A 36 -14.71 -9.01 -14.68
CA GLY A 36 -14.69 -7.58 -14.90
C GLY A 36 -13.36 -7.15 -15.51
N VAL A 37 -13.40 -6.57 -16.71
CA VAL A 37 -12.22 -5.99 -17.35
C VAL A 37 -11.78 -4.73 -16.60
N VAL A 38 -10.61 -4.78 -15.97
CA VAL A 38 -10.00 -3.65 -15.25
C VAL A 38 -9.21 -2.77 -16.21
N ALA A 39 -8.44 -3.38 -17.10
CA ALA A 39 -7.59 -2.67 -18.05
C ALA A 39 -7.26 -3.54 -19.28
N ARG A 40 -6.90 -2.89 -20.39
CA ARG A 40 -6.41 -3.53 -21.61
C ARG A 40 -5.09 -2.90 -22.05
N PHE A 41 -4.17 -3.75 -22.48
CA PHE A 41 -2.82 -3.38 -22.88
C PHE A 41 -2.49 -4.00 -24.24
N ASN A 42 -1.76 -3.27 -25.07
CA ASN A 42 -1.27 -3.78 -26.35
C ASN A 42 0.06 -4.55 -26.22
N ARG A 43 0.63 -4.59 -25.01
CA ARG A 43 1.92 -5.22 -24.72
C ARG A 43 1.80 -6.03 -23.43
N GLU A 44 2.24 -7.28 -23.49
CA GLU A 44 2.25 -8.19 -22.35
C GLU A 44 2.98 -7.60 -21.14
N VAL A 45 4.16 -7.01 -21.39
CA VAL A 45 4.99 -6.41 -20.34
C VAL A 45 4.29 -5.27 -19.62
N ASP A 46 3.39 -4.52 -20.27
CA ASP A 46 2.66 -3.43 -19.63
C ASP A 46 1.52 -3.99 -18.76
N ALA A 47 0.87 -5.08 -19.20
CA ALA A 47 -0.13 -5.80 -18.39
C ALA A 47 0.50 -6.46 -17.16
N ALA A 48 1.63 -7.14 -17.35
CA ALA A 48 2.40 -7.76 -16.26
C ALA A 48 2.88 -6.69 -15.26
N PHE A 49 3.46 -5.59 -15.75
CA PHE A 49 3.86 -4.46 -14.91
C PHE A 49 2.69 -3.91 -14.09
N PHE A 50 1.50 -3.77 -14.71
CA PHE A 50 0.31 -3.29 -14.01
C PHE A 50 -0.09 -4.23 -12.86
N VAL A 51 -0.18 -5.54 -13.11
CA VAL A 51 -0.58 -6.52 -12.08
C VAL A 51 0.45 -6.59 -10.95
N ASP A 52 1.74 -6.66 -11.27
CA ASP A 52 2.83 -6.67 -10.28
C ASP A 52 2.84 -5.39 -9.44
N ALA A 53 2.66 -4.23 -10.07
CA ALA A 53 2.61 -2.96 -9.35
C ALA A 53 1.36 -2.89 -8.45
N ALA A 54 0.20 -3.25 -8.98
CA ALA A 54 -1.06 -3.21 -8.27
C ALA A 54 -1.03 -4.13 -7.04
N THR A 55 -0.60 -5.39 -7.21
CA THR A 55 -0.48 -6.36 -6.10
C THR A 55 0.52 -5.93 -5.03
N GLY A 56 1.56 -5.16 -5.37
CA GLY A 56 2.52 -4.60 -4.42
C GLY A 56 2.05 -3.35 -3.65
N TRP A 57 0.98 -2.67 -4.09
CA TRP A 57 0.53 -1.42 -3.45
C TRP A 57 0.00 -1.62 -2.02
N PRO A 58 -0.85 -2.60 -1.71
CA PRO A 58 -1.30 -2.84 -0.33
C PRO A 58 -0.13 -3.02 0.64
N GLU A 59 0.89 -3.80 0.26
CA GLU A 59 2.08 -4.01 1.10
C GLU A 59 2.88 -2.72 1.30
N ALA A 60 3.02 -1.91 0.25
CA ALA A 60 3.71 -0.62 0.34
C ALA A 60 2.98 0.35 1.29
N ILE A 61 1.64 0.41 1.22
CA ILE A 61 0.82 1.24 2.10
C ILE A 61 0.89 0.74 3.55
N GLN A 62 0.80 -0.57 3.77
CA GLN A 62 0.94 -1.16 5.11
C GLN A 62 2.30 -0.80 5.73
N ARG A 63 3.40 -0.88 4.95
CA ARG A 63 4.72 -0.47 5.44
C ARG A 63 4.80 1.01 5.80
N ALA A 64 4.07 1.88 5.09
CA ALA A 64 4.01 3.29 5.41
C ALA A 64 3.28 3.53 6.75
N LEU A 65 2.11 2.89 6.93
CA LEU A 65 1.36 2.94 8.20
C LEU A 65 2.21 2.46 9.39
N ASP A 66 2.90 1.32 9.23
CA ASP A 66 3.77 0.78 10.28
C ASP A 66 4.93 1.74 10.62
N ALA A 67 5.49 2.42 9.61
CA ALA A 67 6.54 3.40 9.78
C ALA A 67 6.04 4.66 10.50
N GLU A 68 4.86 5.17 10.13
CA GLU A 68 4.22 6.32 10.77
C GLU A 68 3.92 6.01 12.25
N ALA A 69 3.30 4.87 12.55
CA ALA A 69 3.03 4.44 13.93
C ALA A 69 4.33 4.28 14.75
N LYS A 70 5.41 3.82 14.12
CA LYS A 70 6.72 3.72 14.77
C LYS A 70 7.32 5.08 15.08
N VAL A 71 7.20 6.06 14.17
CA VAL A 71 7.65 7.44 14.40
C VAL A 71 6.88 8.04 15.56
N ASP A 72 5.55 7.97 15.56
CA ASP A 72 4.70 8.50 16.63
C ASP A 72 5.08 7.92 18.01
N ARG A 73 5.34 6.61 18.09
CA ARG A 73 5.79 5.98 19.32
C ARG A 73 7.16 6.53 19.76
N LEU A 74 8.12 6.62 18.85
CA LEU A 74 9.47 7.10 19.16
C LEU A 74 9.46 8.57 19.60
N GLU A 75 8.65 9.41 18.97
CA GLU A 75 8.48 10.81 19.35
C GLU A 75 7.86 10.94 20.75
N ASN A 76 6.88 10.10 21.07
CA ASN A 76 6.31 10.04 22.42
C ASN A 76 7.33 9.61 23.47
N GLU A 77 8.13 8.58 23.19
CA GLU A 77 9.21 8.12 24.08
C GLU A 77 10.25 9.20 24.29
N LEU A 78 10.70 9.88 23.22
CA LEU A 78 11.66 10.98 23.29
C LEU A 78 11.14 12.12 24.15
N ARG A 79 9.87 12.52 23.97
CA ARG A 79 9.24 13.56 24.78
C ARG A 79 9.23 13.20 26.26
N MET A 80 8.83 11.99 26.62
CA MET A 80 8.81 11.54 28.02
C MET A 80 10.21 11.53 28.65
N LEU A 81 11.23 11.11 27.90
CA LEU A 81 12.62 11.11 28.34
C LEU A 81 13.14 12.55 28.55
N GLN A 82 12.84 13.45 27.62
CA GLN A 82 13.19 14.87 27.74
C GLN A 82 12.54 15.51 28.97
N ASP A 83 11.25 15.26 29.21
CA ASP A 83 10.54 15.76 30.39
C ASP A 83 11.15 15.23 31.69
N SER A 84 11.54 13.94 31.71
CA SER A 84 12.18 13.31 32.86
C SER A 84 13.56 13.91 33.17
N LEU A 85 14.34 14.19 32.12
CA LEU A 85 15.64 14.86 32.26
C LEU A 85 15.49 16.29 32.74
N ASN A 86 14.53 17.05 32.19
CA ASN A 86 14.28 18.43 32.58
C ASN A 86 13.86 18.54 34.05
N ARG A 87 13.04 17.61 34.56
CA ARG A 87 12.68 17.56 35.99
C ARG A 87 13.90 17.29 36.87
N ARG A 88 14.75 16.32 36.49
CA ARG A 88 15.99 16.01 37.24
C ARG A 88 17.02 17.13 37.25
N CYS A 89 17.04 18.00 36.24
CA CYS A 89 17.94 19.17 36.22
C CYS A 89 17.40 20.37 37.01
N MET A 90 16.13 20.36 37.42
CA MET A 90 15.52 21.42 38.24
C MET A 90 15.43 21.07 39.73
N ASP A 91 15.75 19.82 40.10
CA ASP A 91 15.93 19.35 41.48
C ASP A 91 17.41 19.44 41.91
#